data_AF-M0M0F2-F1
#
_entry.id   AF-M0M0F2-F1
#
_cell.length_a   1.000
_cell.length_b   1.000
_cell.length_c   1.000
_cell.angle_alpha   90.00
_cell.angle_beta   90.00
_cell.angle_gamma   90.00
#
_symmetry.space_group_name_H-M   'P 1'
#
loop_
_entity.id
_entity.type
_entity.pdbx_description
1 polymer ?
#
loop_
_entity_poly.entity_id
_entity_poly.type
_entity_poly.pdbx_seq_one_letter_code
_entity_poly.pdbx_strand_id
1 'polypeptide(L)' 'MCDRSGSCTNDGTCQLVLKNRNTGMEMVEHHCKAHLVLRVWEAERDDELDVVDATTLRRSTASG' A
#
# COMPACT_ATOMS: atom_id res chain seq x y z
N MET A 1 -5.77 6.21 19.00
CA MET A 1 -5.74 4.74 18.82
C MET A 1 -6.10 4.48 17.37
N CYS A 2 -5.19 3.91 16.59
CA CYS A 2 -5.49 3.50 15.21
C CYS A 2 -6.49 2.35 15.27
N ASP A 3 -7.72 2.61 14.84
CA ASP A 3 -8.80 1.63 14.86
C ASP A 3 -8.43 0.45 13.96
N ARG A 4 -8.38 -0.76 14.54
CA ARG A 4 -8.03 -2.02 13.83
C ARG A 4 -9.21 -2.57 13.02
N SER A 5 -10.30 -1.82 12.90
CA SER A 5 -11.49 -2.16 12.13
C SER A 5 -11.20 -2.01 10.63
N GLY A 6 -10.56 -3.04 10.08
CA GLY A 6 -10.26 -3.24 8.66
C GLY A 6 -11.49 -3.47 7.80
N SER A 7 -12.43 -2.54 7.80
CA SER A 7 -13.35 -2.35 6.69
C SER A 7 -12.81 -1.17 5.90
N CYS A 8 -12.18 -1.39 4.74
CA CYS A 8 -11.84 -0.30 3.82
C CYS A 8 -13.15 0.30 3.29
N THR A 9 -13.81 1.12 4.11
CA THR A 9 -15.13 1.72 3.89
C THR A 9 -15.11 2.88 2.90
N ASN A 10 -13.92 3.39 2.53
CA ASN A 10 -13.73 4.58 1.70
C ASN A 10 -13.07 4.26 0.34
N ASP A 11 -13.62 3.30 -0.41
CA ASP A 11 -13.35 3.10 -1.84
C ASP A 11 -12.06 2.36 -2.26
N GLY A 12 -11.74 1.27 -1.56
CA GLY A 12 -10.91 0.19 -2.12
C GLY A 12 -9.58 -0.09 -1.41
N THR A 13 -9.04 -1.27 -1.71
CA THR A 13 -7.70 -1.70 -1.29
C THR A 13 -6.69 -1.19 -2.30
N CYS A 14 -5.59 -0.61 -1.84
CA CYS A 14 -4.46 -0.22 -2.66
C CYS A 14 -3.32 -1.20 -2.46
N GLN A 15 -2.60 -1.48 -3.54
CA GLN A 15 -1.34 -2.21 -3.53
C GLN A 15 -0.20 -1.19 -3.54
N LEU A 16 0.79 -1.40 -2.67
CA LEU A 16 2.04 -0.66 -2.63
C LEU A 16 3.17 -1.64 -2.88
N VAL A 17 4.04 -1.35 -3.84
CA VAL A 17 5.26 -2.11 -4.11
C VAL A 17 6.43 -1.30 -3.60
N LEU A 18 7.16 -1.88 -2.65
CA LEU A 18 8.38 -1.31 -2.08
C LEU A 18 9.57 -2.16 -2.50
N LYS A 19 10.69 -1.53 -2.82
CA LYS A 19 11.95 -2.21 -3.06
C LYS A 19 12.91 -1.92 -1.93
N ASN A 20 13.47 -2.97 -1.34
CA ASN A 20 14.57 -2.80 -0.41
C ASN A 20 15.85 -2.52 -1.21
N ARG A 21 16.51 -1.40 -0.94
CA ARG A 21 17.75 -0.98 -1.62
C ARG A 21 18.93 -1.89 -1.30
N ASN A 22 18.99 -2.42 -0.09
CA ASN A 22 20.10 -3.24 0.39
C ASN A 22 20.08 -4.64 -0.21
N THR A 23 18.90 -5.24 -0.35
CA THR A 23 18.73 -6.60 -0.89
C THR A 23 18.29 -6.64 -2.35
N GLY A 24 17.76 -5.53 -2.86
CA GLY A 24 17.14 -5.44 -4.18
C GLY A 24 15.77 -6.12 -4.27
N MET A 25 15.25 -6.68 -3.18
CA MET A 25 13.99 -7.43 -3.16
C MET A 25 12.77 -6.50 -3.15
N GLU A 26 11.73 -6.91 -3.89
CA GLU A 26 10.44 -6.22 -3.89
C GLU A 26 9.48 -6.86 -2.89
N MET A 27 8.75 -6.02 -2.17
CA MET A 27 7.72 -6.39 -1.21
C MET A 27 6.41 -5.74 -1.62
N VAL A 28 5.33 -6.50 -1.51
CA VAL A 28 3.98 -6.03 -1.85
C VAL A 28 3.17 -5.90 -0.58
N GLU A 29 2.77 -4.67 -0.27
CA GLU A 29 1.90 -4.34 0.85
C GLU A 29 0.50 -3.95 0.36
N HIS A 30 -0.52 -4.22 1.19
CA HIS A 30 -1.91 -3.88 0.89
C HIS A 30 -2.47 -2.96 1.96
N HIS A 31 -2.98 -1.79 1.54
CA HIS A 31 -3.43 -0.74 2.42
C HIS A 31 -4.79 -0.21 2.01
N CYS A 32 -5.62 0.23 2.96
CA CYS A 32 -6.73 1.10 2.59
C CYS A 32 -6.16 2.45 2.10
N LYS A 33 -6.87 3.14 1.19
CA LYS A 33 -6.41 4.42 0.59
C LYS A 33 -5.91 5.45 1.61
N ALA A 34 -6.58 5.59 2.75
CA ALA A 34 -6.18 6.51 3.82
C ALA A 34 -4.82 6.14 4.45
N HIS A 35 -4.47 4.86 4.53
CA HIS A 35 -3.21 4.38 5.08
C HIS A 35 -2.08 4.33 4.05
N LEU A 36 -2.42 4.20 2.76
CA LEU A 36 -1.43 4.20 1.67
C LEU A 36 -0.57 5.47 1.71
N VAL A 37 -1.19 6.64 1.85
CA VAL A 37 -0.48 7.92 1.85
C VAL A 37 0.52 8.01 3.00
N LEU A 38 0.13 7.55 4.19
CA LEU A 38 1.01 7.51 5.36
C LEU A 38 2.18 6.55 5.13
N ARG A 39 1.90 5.36 4.58
CA ARG A 39 2.93 4.36 4.33
C ARG A 39 3.96 4.81 3.29
N VAL A 40 3.51 5.48 2.22
CA VAL A 40 4.40 6.08 1.22
C VAL A 40 5.32 7.11 1.87
N TRP A 41 4.76 8.01 2.68
CA TRP A 41 5.55 9.03 3.38
C TRP A 41 6.60 8.44 4.33
N GLU A 42 6.27 7.34 5.01
CA GLU A 42 7.23 6.60 5.84
C GLU A 42 8.35 6.00 4.99
N ALA A 43 8.00 5.34 3.88
CA ALA A 43 8.97 4.69 2.99
C ALA A 43 9.90 5.71 2.31
N GLU A 44 9.42 6.89 1.92
CA GLU A 44 10.24 7.95 1.33
C GLU A 44 11.27 8.54 2.31
N ARG A 45 11.06 8.37 3.63
CA ARG A 45 11.98 8.79 4.69
C ARG A 45 12.87 7.67 5.19
N ASP A 46 12.64 6.45 4.72
CA ASP A 46 13.42 5.27 5.06
C ASP A 46 14.51 5.11 3.99
N ASP A 47 15.78 5.22 4.41
CA ASP A 47 16.91 5.15 3.49
C ASP A 47 17.08 3.76 2.84
N GLU A 48 16.44 2.73 3.39
CA GLU A 48 16.49 1.35 2.90
C GLU A 48 15.37 1.00 1.91
N LEU A 49 14.33 1.84 1.77
CA LEU A 49 13.16 1.53 0.97
C LEU A 49 12.98 2.51 -0.19
N ASP A 50 12.51 1.99 -1.33
CA ASP A 50 12.05 2.76 -2.48
C ASP A 50 10.61 2.43 -2.81
N VAL A 51 9.80 3.44 -3.10
CA VAL A 51 8.44 3.25 -3.62
C VAL A 51 8.52 2.99 -5.12
N VAL A 52 8.11 1.80 -5.54
CA VAL A 52 8.13 1.37 -6.96
C VAL A 52 6.78 1.60 -7.63
N ASP A 53 5.69 1.20 -6.98
CA ASP A 53 4.33 1.38 -7.49
C ASP A 53 3.33 1.56 -6.35
N ALA A 54 2.28 2.35 -6.60
CA ALA A 54 1.19 2.56 -5.66
C ALA A 54 -0.14 2.62 -6.42
N THR A 55 -0.81 1.48 -6.56
CA THR A 55 -1.99 1.33 -7.42
C THR A 55 -3.24 0.97 -6.61
N THR A 56 -4.36 1.61 -6.91
CA THR A 56 -5.66 1.20 -6.34
C THR A 56 -6.14 -0.07 -7.03
N LEU A 57 -6.37 -1.14 -6.26
CA LEU A 57 -6.97 -2.36 -6.76
C LEU A 57 -8.47 -2.13 -6.93
N ARG A 58 -8.92 -1.96 -8.17
CA ARG A 58 -10.35 -1.97 -8.46
C ARG A 58 -10.87 -3.37 -8.17
N ARG A 59 -11.90 -3.48 -7.33
CA ARG A 59 -12.68 -4.71 -7.21
C ARG A 59 -13.29 -4.99 -8.58
N SER A 60 -12.76 -5.98 -9.29
CA SER A 60 -13.45 -6.53 -10.45
C SER A 60 -14.75 -7.13 -9.94
N THR A 61 -15.86 -6.41 -10.08
CA THR A 61 -17.17 -7.05 -10.05
C THR A 61 -17.21 -7.93 -11.29
N ALA A 62 -16.80 -9.19 -11.15
CA ALA A 62 -17.21 -10.22 -12.09
C ALA A 62 -18.73 -10.29 -11.98
N SER A 63 -19.39 -9.67 -12.95
CA SER A 63 -20.82 -9.75 -13.18
C SER A 63 -21.17 -11.23 -13.34
N GLY A 64 -21.96 -11.77 -12.41
CA GLY A 64 -22.72 -13.00 -12.59
C GLY A 64 -24.12 -12.66 -13.07
#